data_AF-A0A0B9GXS6-F1
#
_entry.id   AF-A0A0B9GXS6-F1
#
_cell.length_a   1.000
_cell.length_b   1.000
_cell.length_c   1.000
_cell.angle_alpha   90.00
_cell.angle_beta   90.00
_cell.angle_gamma   90.00
#
_symmetry.space_group_name_H-M   'P 1'
#
loop_
_entity.id
_entity.type
_entity.pdbx_description
1 polymer ?
#
loop_
_entity_poly.entity_id
_entity_poly.type
_entity_poly.pdbx_seq_one_letter_code
_entity_poly.pdbx_strand_id
1 'polypeptide(L)' 'MLCPDCKQPMVKTKDNQNHCVDINCPPTRTHCPECDSENTQIINKSISDAEVCCNDCQATWVISRS' A
#
# COMPACT_ATOMS: atom_id res chain seq x y z
N MET A 1 13.65 7.66 -2.85
CA MET A 1 13.03 7.75 -1.50
C MET A 1 11.77 6.92 -1.51
N LEU A 2 11.45 6.27 -0.39
CA LEU A 2 10.23 5.47 -0.25
C LEU A 2 9.12 6.32 0.37
N CYS A 3 7.87 6.09 -0.04
CA CYS A 3 6.72 6.71 0.59
C CYS A 3 6.65 6.35 2.07
N PRO A 4 6.45 7.32 2.97
CA PRO A 4 6.37 7.05 4.39
C PRO A 4 5.22 6.09 4.73
N ASP A 5 4.08 6.24 4.05
CA ASP A 5 2.85 5.46 4.27
C ASP A 5 2.93 4.02 3.72
N CYS A 6 3.24 3.84 2.42
CA CYS A 6 3.21 2.51 1.80
C CYS A 6 4.59 1.87 1.52
N LYS A 7 5.68 2.52 1.95
CA LYS A 7 7.08 2.12 1.67
C LYS A 7 7.35 1.82 0.18
N GLN A 8 6.55 2.35 -0.73
CA GLN A 8 6.72 2.17 -2.18
C GLN A 8 7.69 3.20 -2.75
N PRO A 9 8.34 2.92 -3.89
CA PRO A 9 9.18 3.89 -4.57
C PRO A 9 8.37 5.14 -4.92
N MET A 10 8.81 6.29 -4.43
CA MET A 10 8.24 7.57 -4.86
C MET A 10 8.58 7.79 -6.33
N VAL A 11 7.61 8.29 -7.10
CA VAL A 11 7.82 8.61 -8.51
C VAL A 11 8.17 10.09 -8.61
N LYS A 12 9.19 10.39 -9.43
CA LYS A 12 9.61 11.76 -9.67
C LYS A 12 8.68 12.38 -10.70
N THR A 13 7.93 13.40 -10.30
CA THR A 13 7.05 14.15 -11.20
C THR A 13 7.84 15.10 -12.09
N LYS A 14 7.20 15.67 -13.13
CA LYS A 14 7.84 16.62 -14.05
C LYS A 14 8.38 17.87 -13.34
N ASP A 15 7.81 18.22 -12.20
CA ASP A 15 8.25 19.32 -11.33
C ASP A 15 9.46 18.95 -10.44
N ASN A 16 10.11 17.80 -10.71
CA ASN A 16 11.27 17.31 -9.95
C ASN A 16 10.98 16.99 -8.47
N GLN A 17 9.71 16.98 -8.07
CA GLN A 17 9.25 16.61 -6.75
C GLN A 17 8.98 15.10 -6.68
N ASN A 18 9.46 14.45 -5.62
CA ASN A 18 9.14 13.06 -5.34
C ASN A 18 7.71 13.02 -4.81
N HIS A 19 6.81 12.33 -5.51
CA HIS A 19 5.44 12.11 -5.05
C HIS A 19 5.18 10.63 -4.78
N CYS A 20 4.38 10.40 -3.75
CA CYS A 20 3.72 9.11 -3.58
C CYS A 20 2.64 8.99 -4.63
N VAL A 21 2.64 7.86 -5.33
CA VAL A 21 1.58 7.56 -6.28
C VAL A 21 0.42 7.03 -5.47
N ASP A 22 -0.63 7.83 -5.31
CA ASP A 22 -1.86 7.47 -4.58
C ASP A 22 -2.45 6.12 -5.01
N ILE A 23 -2.37 5.76 -6.30
CA ILE A 23 -2.78 4.44 -6.82
C ILE A 23 -2.05 3.27 -6.13
N ASN A 24 -0.80 3.48 -5.70
CA ASN A 24 0.01 2.48 -5.00
C ASN A 24 0.01 2.65 -3.48
N CYS A 25 -0.71 3.63 -2.96
CA CYS A 25 -0.56 4.14 -1.61
C CYS A 25 -1.88 4.68 -0.99
N PRO A 26 -3.09 4.11 -1.24
CA PRO A 26 -4.28 4.65 -0.59
C PRO A 26 -4.26 4.28 0.91
N PRO A 27 -4.13 5.27 1.83
CA PRO A 27 -3.98 5.02 3.27
C PRO A 27 -5.19 4.33 3.90
N THR A 28 -6.36 4.43 3.27
CA THR A 28 -7.62 3.84 3.73
C THR A 28 -7.81 2.37 3.32
N ARG A 29 -7.00 1.80 2.42
CA ARG A 29 -7.14 0.39 1.98
C ARG A 29 -6.06 -0.54 2.55
N THR A 30 -5.04 0.02 3.19
CA THR A 30 -3.94 -0.75 3.80
C THR A 30 -4.14 -1.00 5.28
N HIS A 31 -5.12 -0.44 5.97
CA HIS A 31 -5.42 -0.86 7.33
C HIS A 31 -6.03 -2.26 7.35
N CYS A 32 -5.66 -3.04 8.37
CA CYS A 32 -6.23 -4.35 8.54
C CYS A 32 -7.73 -4.24 8.88
N PRO A 33 -8.62 -4.89 8.11
CA PRO A 33 -10.05 -4.85 8.40
C PRO A 33 -10.43 -5.56 9.70
N GLU A 34 -9.55 -6.39 10.26
CA GLU A 34 -9.81 -7.15 11.50
C GLU A 34 -9.36 -6.42 12.76
N CYS A 35 -8.20 -5.76 12.71
CA CYS A 35 -7.59 -5.15 13.90
C CYS A 35 -7.32 -3.64 13.76
N ASP A 36 -7.73 -3.03 12.64
CA ASP A 36 -7.46 -1.63 12.27
C ASP A 36 -5.96 -1.25 12.30
N SER A 37 -5.08 -2.26 12.29
CA SER A 37 -3.63 -2.00 12.33
C SER A 37 -3.13 -1.45 11.01
N GLU A 38 -2.23 -0.47 11.12
CA GLU A 38 -1.43 0.07 10.02
C GLU A 38 -0.23 -0.82 9.63
N ASN A 39 0.10 -1.82 10.46
CA ASN A 39 1.23 -2.71 10.24
C ASN A 39 0.89 -3.81 9.22
N THR A 40 0.81 -3.41 7.95
CA THR A 40 0.40 -4.29 6.87
C THR A 40 1.42 -4.28 5.73
N GLN A 41 1.51 -5.40 5.01
CA GLN A 41 2.50 -5.64 3.98
C GLN A 41 1.83 -6.27 2.76
N ILE A 42 2.15 -5.75 1.58
CA ILE A 42 1.73 -6.37 0.32
C ILE A 42 2.59 -7.61 0.06
N ILE A 43 1.98 -8.79 0.11
CA ILE A 43 2.64 -10.07 -0.13
C ILE A 43 2.49 -10.56 -1.58
N ASN A 44 1.47 -10.10 -2.30
CA ASN A 44 1.28 -10.41 -3.72
C ASN A 44 0.84 -9.17 -4.50
N LYS A 45 1.34 -9.01 -5.73
CA LYS A 45 1.03 -7.89 -6.61
C LYS A 45 0.68 -8.43 -7.99
N SER A 46 -0.58 -8.22 -8.38
CA SER A 46 -1.08 -8.44 -9.73
C SER A 46 -1.33 -7.10 -10.42
N ILE A 47 -1.61 -7.14 -11.73
CA ILE A 47 -1.86 -5.95 -12.55
C ILE A 47 -3.08 -5.17 -12.03
N SER A 48 -4.12 -5.89 -11.60
CA SER A 48 -5.40 -5.30 -11.17
C SER A 48 -5.61 -5.31 -9.65
N ASP A 49 -4.87 -6.15 -8.92
CA ASP A 49 -5.13 -6.43 -7.51
C ASP A 49 -3.81 -6.59 -6.72
N ALA A 50 -3.87 -6.41 -5.42
CA ALA A 50 -2.77 -6.68 -4.51
C ALA A 50 -3.28 -7.42 -3.27
N GLU A 51 -2.56 -8.45 -2.84
CA GLU A 51 -2.83 -9.16 -1.59
C GLU A 51 -2.01 -8.53 -0.47
N VAL A 52 -2.70 -8.13 0.59
CA VAL A 52 -2.15 -7.48 1.77
C VAL A 52 -2.28 -8.42 2.94
N CYS A 53 -1.22 -8.53 3.74
CA CYS A 53 -1.17 -9.27 4.99
C CYS A 53 -0.96 -8.28 6.13
N CYS A 54 -1.68 -8.42 7.24
CA CYS A 54 -1.38 -7.71 8.47
C CYS A 54 -0.33 -8.48 9.27
N ASN A 55 0.74 -7.82 9.70
CA ASN A 55 1.78 -8.47 10.49
C ASN A 55 1.39 -8.71 11.95
N ASP A 56 0.37 -8.01 12.46
CA ASP A 56 -0.06 -8.17 13.85
C ASP A 56 -1.02 -9.34 14.03
N CYS A 57 -2.04 -9.45 13.18
CA CYS A 57 -3.06 -10.50 13.27
C CYS A 57 -2.94 -11.59 12.20
N GLN A 58 -2.01 -11.45 11.24
CA GLN A 58 -1.83 -12.35 10.09
C GLN A 58 -3.04 -12.49 9.17
N ALA A 59 -4.04 -11.61 9.29
CA ALA A 59 -5.16 -11.56 8.36
C ALA A 59 -4.69 -11.13 6.97
N THR A 60 -5.26 -11.73 5.94
CA THR A 60 -4.96 -11.42 4.53
C THR A 60 -6.22 -10.97 3.79
N TRP A 61 -6.10 -9.93 2.95
CA TRP A 61 -7.18 -9.44 2.09
C TRP A 61 -6.65 -8.91 0.77
N VAL A 62 -7.55 -8.80 -0.21
CA VAL A 62 -7.23 -8.31 -1.55
C VAL A 62 -7.73 -6.88 -1.72
N ILE A 63 -6.86 -6.00 -2.21
CA ILE A 63 -7.20 -4.62 -2.60
C ILE A 63 -7.10 -4.48 -4.11
N SER A 64 -8.14 -3.95 -4.76
CA SER A 64 -8.13 -3.67 -6.19
C SER A 64 -7.47 -2.32 -6.49
N ARG A 65 -6.64 -2.24 -7.53
CA ARG A 65 -5.90 -1.02 -7.95
C ARG A 65 -6.68 -0.16 -8.96
N SER A 66 -8.00 -0.11 -8.79
CA SER A 66 -8.96 0.64 -9.62
C SER A 66 -8.62 2.12 -9.75
#